data_AF-A0A1G0G822-F1
#
_entry.id   AF-A0A1G0G822-F1
#
_cell.length_a   1.000
_cell.length_b   1.000
_cell.length_c   1.000
_cell.angle_alpha   90.00
_cell.angle_beta   90.00
_cell.angle_gamma   90.00
#
_symmetry.space_group_name_H-M   'P 1'
#
loop_
_entity.id
_entity.type
_entity.pdbx_description
1 polymer ?
#
loop_
_entity_poly.entity_id
_entity_poly.type
_entity_poly.pdbx_seq_one_letter_code
_entity_poly.pdbx_strand_id
1 'polypeptide(L)'
;MARPNKNTDQVISDIIVGIQKGLTLKAACRYAGVSYSSLANWMYKGKQARLKGENNYHTEILDKINHATRVIQLQHRDRFFFNLSPRDFRYGWRNPMKWETKVKISNAWFKMKSKKKCERATYF
;
A
#
# COMPACT_ATOMS: atom_id res chain seq x y z
N MET A 1 -39.46 3.41 -10.26
CA MET A 1 -38.20 4.17 -10.13
C MET A 1 -37.09 3.19 -9.72
N ALA A 2 -36.04 3.03 -10.54
CA ALA A 2 -34.92 2.14 -10.22
C ALA A 2 -34.07 2.75 -9.08
N ARG A 3 -33.66 1.92 -8.11
CA ARG A 3 -32.80 2.36 -7.01
C ARG A 3 -31.43 2.77 -7.58
N PRO A 4 -30.88 3.94 -7.22
CA PRO A 4 -29.56 4.34 -7.68
C PRO A 4 -28.52 3.27 -7.34
N ASN A 5 -27.75 2.84 -8.35
CA ASN A 5 -26.68 1.88 -8.16
C ASN A 5 -25.60 2.53 -7.28
N LYS A 6 -25.26 1.90 -6.16
CA LYS A 6 -24.21 2.40 -5.25
C LYS A 6 -22.79 2.30 -5.84
N ASN A 7 -22.65 1.68 -7.00
CA ASN A 7 -21.39 1.41 -7.67
C ASN A 7 -21.19 2.41 -8.82
N THR A 8 -21.16 3.70 -8.48
CA THR A 8 -20.85 4.79 -9.41
C THR A 8 -19.35 5.02 -9.46
N ASP A 9 -18.82 5.48 -10.60
CA ASP A 9 -17.40 5.84 -10.75
C ASP A 9 -16.94 6.89 -9.71
N GLN A 10 -17.83 7.80 -9.31
CA GLN A 10 -17.54 8.80 -8.29
C GLN A 10 -17.16 8.16 -6.95
N VAL A 11 -17.94 7.19 -6.48
CA VAL A 11 -17.68 6.44 -5.24
C VAL A 11 -16.34 5.73 -5.30
N ILE A 12 -16.00 5.13 -6.44
CA ILE A 12 -14.71 4.44 -6.62
C ILE A 12 -13.56 5.43 -6.57
N SER A 13 -13.70 6.58 -7.23
CA SER A 13 -12.74 7.68 -7.18
C SER A 13 -12.51 8.14 -5.74
N ASP A 14 -13.59 8.35 -4.97
CA ASP A 14 -13.51 8.77 -3.57
C ASP A 14 -12.82 7.74 -2.67
N ILE A 15 -13.06 6.44 -2.92
CA ILE A 15 -12.33 5.35 -2.23
C ILE A 15 -10.84 5.40 -2.56
N ILE A 16 -10.48 5.58 -3.83
CA ILE A 16 -9.07 5.65 -4.28
C ILE A 16 -8.38 6.87 -3.65
N VAL A 17 -9.03 8.04 -3.65
CA VAL A 17 -8.52 9.26 -3.00
C VAL A 17 -8.33 9.03 -1.50
N GLY A 18 -9.29 8.36 -0.85
CA GLY A 18 -9.19 7.99 0.56
C GLY A 18 -7.98 7.09 0.83
N ILE A 19 -7.79 6.06 -0.01
CA ILE A 19 -6.63 5.18 0.05
C ILE A 19 -5.36 6.03 -0.10
N GLN A 20 -5.21 6.83 -1.16
CA GLN A 20 -4.06 7.70 -1.44
C GLN A 20 -3.67 8.63 -0.28
N LYS A 21 -4.64 9.09 0.50
CA LYS A 21 -4.40 9.88 1.73
C LYS A 21 -3.86 9.06 2.91
N GLY A 22 -3.66 7.76 2.75
CA GLY A 22 -3.20 6.83 3.77
C GLY A 22 -4.32 6.29 4.67
N LEU A 23 -5.59 6.46 4.30
CA LEU A 23 -6.70 5.91 5.09
C LEU A 23 -6.75 4.39 4.95
N THR A 24 -7.21 3.72 6.02
CA THR A 24 -7.56 2.30 5.93
C THR A 24 -8.72 2.10 4.94
N LEU A 25 -8.79 0.94 4.30
CA LEU A 25 -9.89 0.59 3.37
C LEU A 25 -11.27 0.85 3.98
N LYS A 26 -11.47 0.49 5.25
CA LYS A 26 -12.74 0.72 5.96
C LYS A 26 -13.06 2.22 6.13
N ALA A 27 -12.04 3.04 6.41
CA ALA A 27 -12.21 4.49 6.52
C ALA A 27 -12.43 5.15 5.15
N ALA A 28 -11.74 4.68 4.10
CA ALA A 28 -11.96 5.13 2.72
C ALA A 28 -13.39 4.80 2.23
N CYS A 29 -13.91 3.61 2.55
CA CYS A 29 -15.31 3.27 2.30
C CYS A 29 -16.28 4.23 3.00
N ARG A 30 -16.04 4.52 4.28
CA ARG A 30 -16.88 5.44 5.06
C ARG A 30 -16.84 6.86 4.50
N TYR A 31 -15.67 7.32 4.05
CA TYR A 31 -15.49 8.59 3.37
C TYR A 31 -16.32 8.68 2.08
N ALA A 32 -16.33 7.61 1.28
CA ALA A 32 -17.12 7.52 0.05
C ALA A 32 -18.61 7.19 0.26
N GLY A 33 -19.09 7.12 1.50
CA GLY A 33 -20.49 6.81 1.81
C GLY A 33 -20.92 5.36 1.54
N VAL A 34 -19.98 4.42 1.45
CA VAL A 34 -20.26 3.01 1.15
C VAL A 34 -19.88 2.11 2.32
N SER A 35 -20.68 1.07 2.56
CA SER A 35 -20.33 0.07 3.58
C SER A 35 -19.15 -0.78 3.11
N TYR A 36 -18.24 -1.10 4.04
CA TYR A 36 -17.13 -1.99 3.75
C TYR A 36 -17.57 -3.36 3.18
N SER A 37 -18.69 -3.89 3.67
CA SER A 37 -19.30 -5.13 3.15
C SER A 37 -19.70 -5.04 1.68
N SER A 38 -20.17 -3.87 1.23
CA SER A 38 -20.53 -3.65 -0.17
C SER A 38 -19.29 -3.69 -1.06
N LEU A 39 -18.21 -3.01 -0.64
CA LEU A 39 -16.93 -3.05 -1.34
C LEU A 39 -16.35 -4.47 -1.38
N ALA A 40 -16.39 -5.19 -0.25
CA ALA A 40 -15.90 -6.55 -0.15
C ALA A 40 -16.65 -7.49 -1.12
N ASN A 41 -17.97 -7.31 -1.28
CA ASN A 41 -18.75 -8.06 -2.25
C ASN A 41 -18.35 -7.71 -3.70
N TRP A 42 -18.11 -6.44 -4.02
CA TRP A 42 -17.63 -6.04 -5.36
C TRP A 42 -16.26 -6.66 -5.67
N MET A 43 -15.34 -6.63 -4.72
CA MET A 43 -14.03 -7.27 -4.85
C MET A 43 -14.15 -8.79 -4.99
N TYR A 44 -15.06 -9.42 -4.24
CA TYR A 44 -15.33 -10.85 -4.37
C TYR A 44 -15.84 -11.21 -5.77
N LYS A 45 -16.83 -10.47 -6.29
CA LYS A 45 -17.33 -10.64 -7.66
C LYS A 45 -16.23 -10.44 -8.70
N GLY A 46 -15.38 -9.43 -8.54
CA GLY A 46 -14.22 -9.20 -9.40
C GLY A 46 -13.24 -10.38 -9.36
N LYS A 47 -12.94 -10.92 -8.17
CA LYS A 47 -12.08 -12.11 -8.05
C LYS A 47 -12.69 -13.33 -8.74
N GLN A 48 -13.98 -13.56 -8.57
CA GLN A 48 -14.68 -14.69 -9.21
C GLN A 48 -14.69 -14.55 -10.75
N ALA A 49 -14.94 -13.36 -11.27
CA ALA A 49 -14.88 -13.10 -12.72
C ALA A 49 -13.46 -13.34 -13.27
N ARG A 50 -12.43 -12.86 -12.56
CA ARG A 50 -11.03 -13.08 -12.93
C ARG A 50 -10.64 -14.56 -12.96
N LEU A 51 -11.13 -15.37 -12.02
CA LEU A 51 -10.89 -16.82 -12.02
C LEU A 51 -11.53 -17.52 -13.22
N LYS A 52 -12.63 -16.97 -13.74
CA LYS A 52 -13.32 -17.46 -14.94
C LYS A 52 -12.70 -16.94 -16.25
N GLY A 53 -11.72 -16.04 -16.19
CA GLY A 53 -11.16 -15.37 -17.36
C GLY A 53 -12.05 -14.28 -17.96
N GLU A 54 -13.07 -13.83 -17.23
CA GLU A 54 -13.97 -12.77 -17.67
C GLU A 54 -13.47 -11.40 -17.20
N ASN A 55 -13.48 -10.41 -18.11
CA ASN A 55 -13.22 -9.01 -17.79
C ASN A 55 -14.55 -8.27 -17.65
N ASN A 56 -14.90 -7.91 -16.41
CA ASN A 56 -16.14 -7.23 -16.08
C ASN A 56 -15.84 -5.94 -15.32
N TYR A 57 -16.80 -5.03 -15.18
CA TYR A 57 -16.61 -3.80 -14.41
C TYR A 57 -16.04 -4.03 -12.98
N HIS A 58 -16.41 -5.15 -12.34
CA HIS A 58 -15.88 -5.52 -11.03
C HIS A 58 -14.40 -5.92 -11.03
N THR A 59 -13.86 -6.45 -12.13
CA THR A 59 -12.43 -6.75 -12.24
C THR A 59 -11.61 -5.46 -12.33
N GLU A 60 -12.09 -4.47 -13.07
CA GLU A 60 -11.44 -3.16 -13.15
C GLU A 60 -11.40 -2.44 -11.80
N ILE A 61 -12.49 -2.47 -11.04
CA ILE A 61 -12.54 -1.92 -9.67
C ILE A 61 -11.50 -2.61 -8.79
N LEU A 62 -11.44 -3.94 -8.85
CA LEU A 62 -10.49 -4.73 -8.08
C LEU A 62 -9.04 -4.32 -8.41
N ASP A 63 -8.71 -4.17 -9.69
CA ASP A 63 -7.37 -3.80 -10.13
C ASP A 63 -7.01 -2.37 -9.73
N LYS A 64 -7.93 -1.40 -9.87
CA LYS A 64 -7.72 -0.01 -9.42
C LYS A 64 -7.41 0.07 -7.93
N ILE A 65 -8.17 -0.65 -7.10
CA ILE A 65 -7.98 -0.68 -5.64
C ILE A 65 -6.67 -1.38 -5.27
N ASN A 66 -6.36 -2.51 -5.91
CA ASN A 66 -5.10 -3.23 -5.68
C ASN A 66 -3.90 -2.36 -6.04
N HIS A 67 -3.96 -1.65 -7.17
CA HIS A 67 -2.93 -0.73 -7.61
C HIS A 67 -2.72 0.40 -6.59
N ALA A 68 -3.79 1.10 -6.20
CA ALA A 68 -3.72 2.18 -5.21
C ALA A 68 -3.13 1.71 -3.87
N THR A 69 -3.58 0.54 -3.40
CA THR A 69 -3.07 -0.06 -2.15
C THR A 69 -1.58 -0.39 -2.26
N ARG A 70 -1.14 -0.94 -3.40
CA ARG A 70 0.26 -1.32 -3.61
C ARG A 70 1.18 -0.12 -3.71
N VAL A 71 0.76 0.96 -4.38
CA VAL A 71 1.51 2.22 -4.44
C VAL A 71 1.78 2.74 -3.02
N ILE A 72 0.78 2.70 -2.15
CA ILE A 72 0.92 3.16 -0.76
C ILE A 72 1.81 2.25 0.05
N GLN A 73 1.68 0.93 -0.10
CA GLN A 73 2.59 -0.01 0.54
C GLN A 73 4.04 0.24 0.14
N LEU A 74 4.31 0.53 -1.13
CA LEU A 74 5.64 0.89 -1.61
C LEU A 74 6.12 2.21 -1.01
N GLN A 75 5.27 3.24 -0.96
CA GLN A 75 5.60 4.52 -0.32
C GLN A 75 5.90 4.37 1.17
N HIS A 76 5.09 3.59 1.91
CA HIS A 76 5.36 3.28 3.32
C HIS A 76 6.62 2.45 3.49
N ARG A 77 6.87 1.47 2.62
CA ARG A 77 8.10 0.68 2.65
C ARG A 77 9.31 1.57 2.45
N ASP A 78 9.29 2.45 1.46
CA ASP A 78 10.38 3.39 1.23
C ASP A 78 10.56 4.33 2.43
N ARG A 79 9.49 4.92 2.96
CA ARG A 79 9.55 5.76 4.18
C ARG A 79 10.07 4.99 5.38
N PHE A 80 9.65 3.74 5.59
CA PHE A 80 10.14 2.87 6.66
C PHE A 80 11.66 2.66 6.54
N PHE A 81 12.17 2.36 5.34
CA PHE A 81 13.61 2.22 5.13
C PHE A 81 14.38 3.53 5.26
N PHE A 82 13.78 4.68 4.97
CA PHE A 82 14.41 6.00 5.20
C PHE A 82 14.41 6.40 6.68
N ASN A 83 13.39 6.01 7.45
CA ASN A 83 13.25 6.32 8.86
C ASN A 83 13.92 5.30 9.79
N LEU A 84 14.24 4.11 9.29
CA LEU A 84 15.08 3.13 9.96
C LEU A 84 16.46 3.73 10.21
N SER A 85 16.75 3.99 11.49
CA SER A 85 18.06 4.37 11.96
C SER A 85 18.84 3.14 12.44
N PRO A 86 20.19 3.16 12.40
CA PRO A 86 21.00 2.15 13.07
C PRO A 86 20.68 1.97 14.57
N ARG A 87 20.02 2.96 15.20
CA ARG A 87 19.55 2.91 16.60
C ARG A 87 18.27 2.10 16.78
N ASP A 88 17.47 1.86 15.74
CA ASP A 88 16.23 1.07 15.83
C ASP A 88 16.51 -0.44 15.81
N PHE A 89 17.74 -0.83 15.46
CA PHE A 89 18.28 -2.17 15.74
C PHE A 89 18.66 -2.33 17.23
N ARG A 90 18.17 -1.47 18.13
CA ARG A 90 18.24 -1.71 19.58
C ARG A 90 17.28 -2.84 19.94
N TYR A 91 17.77 -4.06 19.77
CA TYR A 91 17.21 -5.24 20.40
C TYR A 91 17.37 -5.08 21.92
N GLY A 92 16.28 -5.23 22.66
CA GLY A 92 16.26 -5.05 24.11
C GLY A 92 17.34 -5.86 24.83
N TRP A 93 17.66 -5.47 26.06
CA TRP A 93 18.71 -6.03 26.94
C TRP A 93 18.81 -7.58 26.94
N ARG A 94 17.71 -8.29 26.66
CA ARG A 94 17.66 -9.76 26.65
C ARG A 94 18.43 -10.45 25.50
N ASN A 95 18.77 -9.78 24.40
CA ASN A 95 19.57 -10.41 23.34
C ASN A 95 20.39 -9.37 22.54
N PRO A 96 21.54 -8.92 23.07
CA PRO A 96 22.39 -7.98 22.36
C PRO A 96 22.99 -8.64 21.11
N MET A 97 22.76 -8.03 19.95
CA MET A 97 23.36 -8.47 18.69
C MET A 97 24.90 -8.38 18.76
N LYS A 98 25.60 -9.40 18.24
CA LYS A 98 27.07 -9.39 18.14
C LYS A 98 27.56 -8.14 17.39
N TRP A 99 28.66 -7.56 17.85
CA TRP A 99 29.20 -6.30 17.30
C TRP A 99 29.47 -6.38 15.78
N GLU A 100 29.94 -7.53 15.29
CA GLU A 100 30.22 -7.78 13.88
C GLU A 100 28.97 -7.62 13.01
N THR A 101 27.85 -8.16 13.47
CA THR A 101 26.56 -8.08 12.78
C THR A 101 26.08 -6.63 12.75
N LYS A 102 26.31 -5.87 13.82
CA LYS A 102 26.00 -4.43 13.89
C LYS A 102 26.79 -3.62 12.85
N VAL A 103 28.10 -3.89 12.72
CA VAL A 103 28.95 -3.23 11.71
C VAL A 103 28.54 -3.62 10.29
N LYS A 104 28.25 -4.90 10.03
CA LYS A 104 27.77 -5.38 8.72
C LYS A 104 26.46 -4.70 8.31
N ILE A 105 25.47 -4.63 9.21
CA ILE A 105 24.18 -3.98 8.94
C ILE A 105 24.36 -2.48 8.71
N SER A 106 25.17 -1.81 9.54
CA SER A 106 25.47 -0.38 9.39
C SER A 106 26.10 -0.08 8.02
N ASN A 107 27.13 -0.84 7.63
CA ASN A 107 27.81 -0.66 6.35
C ASN A 107 26.89 -0.96 5.15
N ALA A 108 26.07 -2.02 5.24
CA ALA A 108 25.07 -2.33 4.23
C ALA A 108 24.03 -1.20 4.08
N TRP A 109 23.56 -0.64 5.20
CA TRP A 109 22.64 0.49 5.22
C TRP A 109 23.26 1.75 4.58
N PHE A 110 24.51 2.10 4.94
CA PHE A 110 25.22 3.23 4.33
C PHE A 110 25.40 3.04 2.81
N LYS A 111 25.78 1.82 2.37
CA LYS A 111 25.95 1.49 0.95
C LYS A 111 24.63 1.53 0.16
N MET A 112 23.53 1.09 0.76
CA MET A 112 22.20 1.19 0.14
C MET A 112 21.72 2.64 0.05
N LYS A 113 21.98 3.45 1.09
CA LYS A 113 21.58 4.86 1.13
C LYS A 113 22.36 5.72 0.13
N SER A 114 23.66 5.46 -0.05
CA SER A 114 24.48 6.13 -1.05
C SER A 114 24.04 5.78 -2.48
N LYS A 115 23.75 4.50 -2.74
CA LYS A 115 23.28 4.04 -4.07
C LYS A 115 21.96 4.70 -4.49
N LYS A 116 20.98 4.78 -3.58
CA LYS A 116 19.70 5.47 -3.85
C LYS A 116 19.83 7.00 -3.97
N LYS A 117 20.84 7.63 -3.35
CA LYS A 117 21.10 9.06 -3.52
C LYS A 117 21.61 9.37 -4.93
N CYS A 118 22.46 8.50 -5.49
CA CYS A 118 22.94 8.62 -6.87
C CYS A 118 21.80 8.41 -7.88
N GLU A 119 20.92 7.43 -7.66
CA GLU A 119 19.77 7.16 -8.54
C GLU A 119 18.76 8.31 -8.59
N ARG A 120 18.64 9.15 -7.55
CA ARG A 120 17.79 10.36 -7.59
C ARG A 120 18.46 11.56 -8.26
N ALA A 121 19.80 11.60 -8.33
CA ALA A 121 20.54 12.70 -8.96
C ALA A 121 20.57 12.60 -10.49
N THR A 122 20.22 11.44 -11.04
CA THR A 122 20.19 11.18 -12.49
C THR A 122 18.82 11.44 -13.15
N TYR A 123 17.80 11.88 -12.39
CA TYR A 123 16.48 12.25 -12.90
C TYR A 123 16.18 13.76 -12.73
N PHE A 124 17.22 14.58 -12.57
CA PHE A 124 17.15 16.05 -12.60
C PHE A 124 17.99 16.59 -13.75
#